data_AF-A0A952NM08-F1
#
_entry.id   AF-A0A952NM08-F1
#
_cell.length_a   1.000
_cell.length_b   1.000
_cell.length_c   1.000
_cell.angle_alpha   90.00
_cell.angle_beta   90.00
_cell.angle_gamma   90.00
#
_symmetry.space_group_name_H-M   'P 1'
#
loop_
_entity.id
_entity.type
_entity.pdbx_description
1 polymer ?
#
loop_
_entity_poly.entity_id
_entity_poly.type
_entity_poly.pdbx_seq_one_letter_code
_entity_poly.pdbx_strand_id
1 'polypeptide(L)'
;MRNTPCLMLILTLFWATGLKAEKIGDLPPPAPKAGFIKPSLRDFATKLKRGPEISALYKESLKDGFVPDAKKIAEFEKANRDLMREFRDLVRENVTFARAEIEDESVLNGLVGMLQLSLLRIHNWGATSTKSKSNLGRAKDEAGLWFQFAADLPYNEASLVGLKVTGVVRSLLIDELERLEKTRGDLMAQDELWLTWMLQLRTPWPVDRMVLTEGRRIPHPPPPNLVERVAIKIQKNPYLSVAGALAQVPGAKPGDLDTFKNLWREQDMEGMKTEINRLQLLRLRLACRLYQHRQGAWPTSVQEIVKAKLLPAAPVDYLTGRLMALPAIDSAPPAKNP
;
A
#
# COMPACT_ATOMS: atom_id res chain seq x y z
N MET A 1 28.61 -5.88 -7.03
CA MET A 1 28.26 -5.65 -8.44
C MET A 1 26.75 -5.50 -8.57
N ARG A 2 26.26 -4.68 -9.51
CA ARG A 2 24.81 -4.55 -9.77
C ARG A 2 24.29 -5.82 -10.43
N ASN A 3 23.15 -6.33 -9.98
CA ASN A 3 22.27 -7.17 -10.78
C ASN A 3 20.83 -7.04 -10.26
N THR A 4 20.03 -6.25 -10.96
CA THR A 4 18.56 -6.33 -10.96
C THR A 4 18.16 -7.57 -11.75
N PRO A 5 17.67 -8.63 -11.07
CA PRO A 5 16.46 -9.29 -11.55
C PRO A 5 15.62 -9.87 -10.39
N CYS A 6 14.81 -9.05 -9.72
CA CYS A 6 13.85 -9.53 -8.69
C CYS A 6 12.41 -9.08 -8.92
N LEU A 7 12.10 -8.49 -10.08
CA LEU A 7 10.72 -8.26 -10.53
C LEU A 7 10.01 -9.56 -10.98
N MET A 8 10.71 -10.71 -10.96
CA MET A 8 10.34 -11.94 -11.67
C MET A 8 10.15 -13.22 -10.81
N LEU A 9 10.05 -13.18 -9.46
CA LEU A 9 10.17 -14.43 -8.65
C LEU A 9 9.35 -14.66 -7.35
N ILE A 10 8.20 -14.00 -7.12
CA ILE A 10 7.50 -13.91 -5.79
C ILE A 10 6.20 -14.81 -5.62
N LEU A 11 4.90 -14.36 -5.63
CA LEU A 11 3.57 -15.13 -5.51
C LEU A 11 3.51 -16.47 -4.70
N THR A 12 4.41 -16.90 -3.82
CA THR A 12 4.21 -18.17 -3.07
C THR A 12 3.10 -18.14 -1.99
N LEU A 13 2.14 -19.08 -2.06
CA LEU A 13 1.27 -19.74 -1.02
C LEU A 13 1.27 -19.27 0.48
N PHE A 14 0.17 -18.74 1.08
CA PHE A 14 -0.25 -18.90 2.53
C PHE A 14 -1.38 -17.94 3.04
N TRP A 15 -2.59 -18.45 3.40
CA TRP A 15 -3.26 -18.15 4.70
C TRP A 15 -4.30 -19.22 5.06
N ALA A 16 -4.36 -19.54 6.35
CA ALA A 16 -5.48 -20.22 6.99
C ALA A 16 -5.54 -19.77 8.45
N THR A 17 -6.59 -19.03 8.82
CA THR A 17 -7.20 -19.02 10.17
C THR A 17 -8.47 -18.20 10.10
N GLY A 18 -9.60 -18.80 10.52
CA GLY A 18 -10.91 -18.19 10.35
C GLY A 18 -11.23 -17.17 11.44
N LEU A 19 -11.53 -15.94 11.02
CA LEU A 19 -12.30 -14.97 11.81
C LEU A 19 -13.57 -14.62 11.03
N LYS A 20 -14.73 -14.69 11.69
CA LYS A 20 -16.01 -14.31 11.09
C LYS A 20 -16.04 -12.80 10.88
N ALA A 21 -16.15 -12.36 9.63
CA ALA A 21 -16.41 -10.95 9.33
C ALA A 21 -17.89 -10.65 9.60
N GLU A 22 -18.16 -9.78 10.58
CA GLU A 22 -19.43 -9.07 10.63
C GLU A 22 -19.51 -8.08 9.46
N LYS A 23 -20.70 -7.92 8.89
CA LYS A 23 -20.92 -7.07 7.72
C LYS A 23 -20.66 -5.60 8.04
N ILE A 24 -19.61 -5.04 7.45
CA ILE A 24 -19.43 -3.58 7.36
C ILE A 24 -19.81 -3.14 5.94
N GLY A 25 -20.98 -2.52 5.81
CA GLY A 25 -21.30 -1.60 4.70
C GLY A 25 -21.88 -2.20 3.41
N ASP A 26 -23.06 -2.83 3.46
CA ASP A 26 -23.92 -3.02 2.27
C ASP A 26 -24.69 -1.71 1.91
N LEU A 27 -23.99 -0.58 1.85
CA LEU A 27 -24.51 0.63 1.21
C LEU A 27 -23.93 0.71 -0.20
N PRO A 28 -24.76 0.68 -1.27
CA PRO A 28 -24.26 0.98 -2.60
C PRO A 28 -23.69 2.42 -2.59
N PRO A 29 -22.62 2.69 -3.36
CA PRO A 29 -22.12 4.06 -3.47
C PRO A 29 -23.27 4.97 -3.94
N PRO A 30 -23.35 6.22 -3.44
CA PRO A 30 -24.43 7.12 -3.80
C PRO A 30 -24.50 7.25 -5.32
N ALA A 31 -25.72 7.14 -5.87
CA ALA A 31 -25.94 7.22 -7.31
C ALA A 31 -25.31 8.52 -7.84
N PRO A 32 -24.50 8.47 -8.92
CA PRO A 32 -23.85 9.67 -9.44
C PRO A 32 -24.92 10.68 -9.81
N LYS A 33 -24.77 11.92 -9.31
CA LYS A 33 -25.67 13.02 -9.67
C LYS A 33 -25.73 13.15 -11.18
N ALA A 34 -26.92 13.32 -11.75
CA ALA A 34 -27.07 13.49 -13.19
C ALA A 34 -26.20 14.67 -13.68
N GLY A 35 -25.34 14.41 -14.68
CA GLY A 35 -24.33 15.37 -15.15
C GLY A 35 -22.94 15.27 -14.49
N PHE A 36 -22.71 14.35 -13.55
CA PHE A 36 -21.38 14.14 -12.98
C PHE A 36 -20.42 13.49 -13.99
N ILE A 37 -19.53 14.31 -14.56
CA ILE A 37 -18.40 13.83 -15.36
C ILE A 37 -17.37 13.24 -14.40
N LYS A 38 -16.99 11.97 -14.61
CA LYS A 38 -15.92 11.33 -13.84
C LYS A 38 -14.59 12.06 -14.11
N PRO A 39 -13.81 12.39 -13.08
CA PRO A 39 -12.50 12.99 -13.27
C PRO A 39 -11.56 12.03 -14.00
N SER A 40 -10.80 12.59 -14.94
CA SER A 40 -9.85 11.91 -15.82
C SER A 40 -8.44 11.99 -15.24
N LEU A 41 -7.76 10.84 -15.06
CA LEU A 41 -6.34 10.76 -14.73
C LEU A 41 -5.44 11.27 -15.86
N ARG A 42 -5.93 11.28 -17.11
CA ARG A 42 -5.22 11.87 -18.26
C ARG A 42 -5.00 13.37 -18.10
N ASP A 43 -5.96 14.05 -17.50
CA ASP A 43 -5.88 15.48 -17.20
C ASP A 43 -4.82 15.74 -16.13
N PHE A 44 -4.61 14.82 -15.18
CA PHE A 44 -3.56 14.95 -14.17
C PHE A 44 -2.17 14.79 -14.78
N ALA A 45 -1.97 13.77 -15.62
CA ALA A 45 -0.66 13.43 -16.15
C ALA A 45 -0.11 14.47 -17.13
N THR A 46 -0.97 15.07 -17.95
CA THR A 46 -0.61 16.17 -18.86
C THR A 46 -0.32 17.49 -18.13
N LYS A 47 -0.87 17.69 -16.92
CA LYS A 47 -0.65 18.89 -16.09
C LYS A 47 0.64 18.86 -15.26
N LEU A 48 1.30 17.70 -15.07
CA LEU A 48 2.48 17.59 -14.21
C LEU A 48 3.69 18.36 -14.78
N LYS A 49 4.12 19.40 -14.07
CA LYS A 49 5.28 20.23 -14.44
C LYS A 49 6.55 19.71 -13.80
N ARG A 50 7.65 19.72 -14.58
CA ARG A 50 9.01 19.29 -14.16
C ARG A 50 9.10 17.80 -13.76
N GLY A 51 8.21 16.95 -14.29
CA GLY A 51 8.17 15.51 -14.01
C GLY A 51 9.53 14.79 -14.06
N PRO A 52 10.31 14.91 -15.15
CA PRO A 52 11.65 14.28 -15.23
C PRO A 52 12.63 14.75 -14.15
N GLU A 53 12.56 16.02 -13.74
CA GLU A 53 13.42 16.58 -12.69
C GLU A 53 13.01 16.10 -11.29
N ILE A 54 11.69 15.96 -11.04
CA ILE A 54 11.15 15.33 -9.83
C ILE A 54 11.63 13.88 -9.74
N SER A 55 11.51 13.11 -10.83
CA SER A 55 11.99 11.73 -10.89
C SER A 55 13.51 11.60 -10.72
N ALA A 56 14.29 12.56 -11.20
CA ALA A 56 15.73 12.61 -10.98
C ALA A 56 16.06 12.85 -9.50
N LEU A 57 15.47 13.88 -8.87
CA LEU A 57 15.70 14.18 -7.45
C LEU A 57 15.23 13.04 -6.53
N TYR A 58 14.12 12.38 -6.86
CA TYR A 58 13.65 11.19 -6.13
C TYR A 58 14.65 10.03 -6.22
N LYS A 59 15.20 9.75 -7.41
CA LYS A 59 16.25 8.72 -7.57
C LYS A 59 17.52 9.06 -6.77
N GLU A 60 17.83 10.34 -6.57
CA GLU A 60 18.92 10.76 -5.69
C GLU A 60 18.60 10.57 -4.20
N SER A 61 17.35 10.80 -3.77
CA SER A 61 16.91 10.59 -2.38
C SER A 61 16.85 9.13 -1.92
N LEU A 62 16.95 8.19 -2.86
CA LEU A 62 17.13 6.77 -2.56
C LEU A 62 18.57 6.40 -2.16
N LYS A 63 19.54 7.31 -2.30
CA LYS A 63 20.92 7.10 -1.83
C LYS A 63 21.00 7.33 -0.31
N ASP A 64 21.73 6.46 0.39
CA ASP A 64 21.92 6.59 1.83
C ASP A 64 22.56 7.94 2.22
N GLY A 65 22.03 8.56 3.27
CA GLY A 65 22.50 9.85 3.79
C GLY A 65 22.14 11.08 2.94
N PHE A 66 21.56 10.93 1.75
CA PHE A 66 21.14 12.07 0.94
C PHE A 66 19.86 12.70 1.51
N VAL A 67 19.91 14.02 1.76
CA VAL A 67 18.74 14.84 2.10
C VAL A 67 18.42 15.72 0.88
N PRO A 68 17.22 15.60 0.28
CA PRO A 68 16.77 16.45 -0.82
C PRO A 68 16.81 17.94 -0.50
N ASP A 69 17.15 18.75 -1.50
CA ASP A 69 17.10 20.21 -1.38
C ASP A 69 15.66 20.70 -1.20
N ALA A 70 15.36 21.18 0.02
CA ALA A 70 14.06 21.72 0.39
C ALA A 70 13.62 22.90 -0.51
N LYS A 71 14.54 23.67 -1.09
CA LYS A 71 14.19 24.76 -2.02
C LYS A 71 13.67 24.19 -3.34
N LYS A 72 14.35 23.19 -3.91
CA LYS A 72 13.87 22.50 -5.13
C LYS A 72 12.52 21.83 -4.91
N ILE A 73 12.30 21.21 -3.74
CA ILE A 73 10.99 20.65 -3.40
C ILE A 73 9.93 21.77 -3.36
N ALA A 74 10.19 22.90 -2.70
CA ALA A 74 9.26 24.03 -2.66
C ALA A 74 8.97 24.63 -4.06
N GLU A 75 9.93 24.64 -4.98
CA GLU A 75 9.71 25.01 -6.38
C GLU A 75 8.79 24.02 -7.10
N PHE A 76 9.02 22.71 -6.95
CA PHE A 76 8.17 21.68 -7.54
C PHE A 76 6.75 21.72 -6.96
N GLU A 77 6.62 21.94 -5.64
CA GLU A 77 5.33 22.17 -4.97
C GLU A 77 4.61 23.39 -5.53
N LYS A 78 5.32 24.52 -5.72
CA LYS A 78 4.76 25.76 -6.27
C LYS A 78 4.29 25.56 -7.71
N ALA A 79 5.08 24.85 -8.54
CA ALA A 79 4.74 24.58 -9.93
C ALA A 79 3.50 23.68 -10.09
N ASN A 80 3.29 22.75 -9.14
CA ASN A 80 2.24 21.72 -9.18
C ASN A 80 1.14 21.91 -8.11
N ARG A 81 1.01 23.13 -7.55
CA ARG A 81 0.10 23.41 -6.43
C ARG A 81 -1.35 23.03 -6.71
N ASP A 82 -1.88 23.49 -7.84
CA ASP A 82 -3.28 23.25 -8.21
C ASP A 82 -3.53 21.77 -8.51
N LEU A 83 -2.58 21.11 -9.20
CA LEU A 83 -2.62 19.67 -9.48
C LEU A 83 -2.66 18.83 -8.19
N MET A 84 -1.84 19.17 -7.18
CA MET A 84 -1.86 18.52 -5.87
C MET A 84 -3.14 18.84 -5.05
N ARG A 85 -3.80 19.98 -5.31
CA ARG A 85 -5.13 20.27 -4.72
C ARG A 85 -6.19 19.39 -5.38
N GLU A 86 -6.29 19.43 -6.71
CA GLU A 86 -7.23 18.62 -7.50
C GLU A 86 -7.14 17.12 -7.12
N PHE A 87 -5.93 16.58 -6.94
CA PHE A 87 -5.75 15.17 -6.57
C PHE A 87 -6.19 14.89 -5.13
N ARG A 88 -5.91 15.80 -4.19
CA ARG A 88 -6.36 15.66 -2.80
C ARG A 88 -7.87 15.68 -2.68
N ASP A 89 -8.51 16.59 -3.38
CA ASP A 89 -9.96 16.77 -3.32
C ASP A 89 -10.65 15.53 -3.92
N LEU A 90 -10.17 15.04 -5.07
CA LEU A 90 -10.65 13.80 -5.71
C LEU A 90 -10.55 12.58 -4.77
N VAL A 91 -9.39 12.33 -4.17
CA VAL A 91 -9.19 11.18 -3.26
C VAL A 91 -10.06 11.30 -2.00
N ARG A 92 -10.26 12.52 -1.47
CA ARG A 92 -11.10 12.75 -0.29
C ARG A 92 -12.59 12.58 -0.55
N GLU A 93 -13.04 12.92 -1.76
CA GLU A 93 -14.42 12.76 -2.19
C GLU A 93 -14.75 11.30 -2.61
N ASN A 94 -13.79 10.37 -2.52
CA ASN A 94 -13.90 8.96 -2.94
C ASN A 94 -14.45 8.81 -4.38
N VAL A 95 -14.08 9.73 -5.27
CA VAL A 95 -14.65 9.78 -6.61
C VAL A 95 -14.15 8.62 -7.46
N THR A 96 -15.08 7.91 -8.11
CA THR A 96 -14.70 6.84 -9.04
C THR A 96 -14.12 7.42 -10.32
N PHE A 97 -12.85 7.12 -10.61
CA PHE A 97 -12.17 7.50 -11.85
C PHE A 97 -12.87 6.98 -13.12
N ALA A 98 -12.51 7.54 -14.27
CA ALA A 98 -12.70 6.87 -15.56
C ALA A 98 -11.82 5.60 -15.63
N ARG A 99 -12.33 4.57 -16.33
CA ARG A 99 -11.70 3.24 -16.40
C ARG A 99 -10.67 3.15 -17.52
N ALA A 100 -9.75 2.21 -17.40
CA ALA A 100 -8.61 1.91 -18.28
C ALA A 100 -7.60 3.05 -18.47
N GLU A 101 -7.74 4.20 -17.80
CA GLU A 101 -6.80 5.31 -17.97
C GLU A 101 -5.41 5.01 -17.43
N ILE A 102 -5.28 4.14 -16.42
CA ILE A 102 -3.97 3.78 -15.85
C ILE A 102 -3.20 2.74 -16.70
N GLU A 103 -3.85 2.17 -17.71
CA GLU A 103 -3.21 1.32 -18.74
C GLU A 103 -2.44 2.18 -19.77
N ASP A 104 -2.66 3.50 -19.79
CA ASP A 104 -1.95 4.48 -20.62
C ASP A 104 -0.61 4.88 -19.96
N GLU A 105 0.51 4.66 -20.67
CA GLU A 105 1.85 4.93 -20.15
C GLU A 105 2.06 6.40 -19.77
N SER A 106 1.47 7.34 -20.51
CA SER A 106 1.58 8.77 -20.19
C SER A 106 0.92 9.08 -18.84
N VAL A 107 -0.24 8.46 -18.59
CA VAL A 107 -1.01 8.60 -17.35
C VAL A 107 -0.25 8.03 -16.16
N LEU A 108 0.26 6.82 -16.33
CA LEU A 108 1.05 6.13 -15.30
C LEU A 108 2.30 6.93 -14.94
N ASN A 109 3.04 7.45 -15.93
CA ASN A 109 4.23 8.27 -15.69
C ASN A 109 3.91 9.57 -14.94
N GLY A 110 2.80 10.24 -15.28
CA GLY A 110 2.33 11.43 -14.56
C GLY A 110 1.96 11.13 -13.10
N LEU A 111 1.21 10.05 -12.86
CA LEU A 111 0.84 9.61 -11.52
C LEU A 111 2.07 9.24 -10.67
N VAL A 112 3.02 8.51 -11.25
CA VAL A 112 4.29 8.17 -10.59
C VAL A 112 5.11 9.42 -10.26
N GLY A 113 5.16 10.42 -11.14
CA GLY A 113 5.81 11.70 -10.86
C GLY A 113 5.15 12.47 -9.71
N MET A 114 3.81 12.45 -9.61
CA MET A 114 3.09 13.03 -8.46
C MET A 114 3.38 12.30 -7.14
N LEU A 115 3.43 10.96 -7.17
CA LEU A 115 3.81 10.16 -6.01
C LEU A 115 5.24 10.47 -5.56
N GLN A 116 6.18 10.56 -6.49
CA GLN A 116 7.58 10.89 -6.21
C GLN A 116 7.74 12.28 -5.58
N LEU A 117 6.97 13.29 -6.04
CA LEU A 117 6.93 14.59 -5.38
C LEU A 117 6.38 14.49 -3.95
N SER A 118 5.35 13.69 -3.72
CA SER A 118 4.77 13.48 -2.38
C SER A 118 5.74 12.76 -1.43
N LEU A 119 6.44 11.74 -1.92
CA LEU A 119 7.49 11.03 -1.17
C LEU A 119 8.66 11.95 -0.81
N LEU A 120 9.12 12.80 -1.75
CA LEU A 120 10.14 13.82 -1.48
C LEU A 120 9.70 14.80 -0.37
N ARG A 121 8.41 15.17 -0.32
CA ARG A 121 7.85 16.04 0.72
C ARG A 121 7.82 15.36 2.08
N ILE A 122 7.31 14.12 2.14
CA ILE A 122 7.30 13.26 3.33
C ILE A 122 8.72 13.12 3.90
N HIS A 123 9.68 12.78 3.03
CA HIS A 123 11.09 12.64 3.36
C HIS A 123 11.68 13.93 3.95
N ASN A 124 11.49 15.06 3.28
CA ASN A 124 12.00 16.36 3.73
C ASN A 124 11.40 16.78 5.08
N TRP A 125 10.10 16.52 5.33
CA TRP A 125 9.48 16.78 6.63
C TRP A 125 10.03 15.88 7.75
N GLY A 126 10.36 14.63 7.44
CA GLY A 126 11.05 13.71 8.35
C GLY A 126 12.46 14.16 8.69
N ALA A 127 13.25 14.54 7.68
CA ALA A 127 14.62 15.02 7.84
C ALA A 127 14.68 16.31 8.66
N THR A 128 13.85 17.31 8.32
CA THR A 128 13.92 18.67 8.91
C THR A 128 13.25 18.81 10.28
N SER A 129 12.39 17.88 10.71
CA SER A 129 11.74 17.99 12.01
C SER A 129 12.67 17.63 13.17
N THR A 130 13.35 18.62 13.74
CA THR A 130 14.16 18.45 14.95
C THR A 130 13.30 18.28 16.21
N LYS A 131 12.13 18.94 16.29
CA LYS A 131 11.17 18.84 17.42
C LYS A 131 9.68 19.00 17.06
N SER A 132 9.31 19.23 15.79
CA SER A 132 7.93 19.64 15.46
C SER A 132 6.99 18.48 15.15
N LYS A 133 5.97 18.29 15.99
CA LYS A 133 4.84 17.39 15.70
C LYS A 133 4.10 17.78 14.40
N SER A 134 4.13 19.05 13.98
CA SER A 134 3.43 19.52 12.76
C SER A 134 3.91 18.85 11.48
N ASN A 135 5.21 18.59 11.35
CA ASN A 135 5.81 18.04 10.13
C ASN A 135 5.56 16.54 10.02
N LEU A 136 5.57 15.82 11.15
CA LEU A 136 5.14 14.42 11.20
C LEU A 136 3.64 14.28 10.94
N GLY A 137 2.80 15.19 11.46
CA GLY A 137 1.38 15.24 11.10
C GLY A 137 1.17 15.37 9.58
N ARG A 138 1.85 16.32 8.93
CA ARG A 138 1.81 16.46 7.46
C ARG A 138 2.28 15.21 6.71
N ALA A 139 3.34 14.55 7.20
CA ALA A 139 3.82 13.29 6.61
C ALA A 139 2.77 12.17 6.71
N LYS A 140 2.09 12.05 7.86
CA LYS A 140 0.97 11.12 8.07
C LYS A 140 -0.20 11.41 7.12
N ASP A 141 -0.60 12.67 7.00
CA ASP A 141 -1.75 13.07 6.17
C ASP A 141 -1.47 12.83 4.67
N GLU A 142 -0.26 13.14 4.21
CA GLU A 142 0.15 12.95 2.82
C GLU A 142 0.32 11.45 2.49
N ALA A 143 0.91 10.65 3.39
CA ALA A 143 0.98 9.20 3.21
C ALA A 143 -0.42 8.57 3.25
N GLY A 144 -1.29 9.02 4.16
CA GLY A 144 -2.66 8.56 4.29
C GLY A 144 -3.48 8.78 3.03
N LEU A 145 -3.31 9.92 2.36
CA LEU A 145 -3.91 10.20 1.05
C LEU A 145 -3.53 9.14 0.00
N TRP A 146 -2.23 8.84 -0.14
CA TRP A 146 -1.76 7.88 -1.14
C TRP A 146 -2.10 6.43 -0.79
N PHE A 147 -2.15 6.07 0.49
CA PHE A 147 -2.68 4.78 0.93
C PHE A 147 -4.19 4.64 0.64
N GLN A 148 -4.98 5.71 0.80
CA GLN A 148 -6.39 5.71 0.44
C GLN A 148 -6.57 5.56 -1.08
N PHE A 149 -5.85 6.34 -1.89
CA PHE A 149 -5.80 6.19 -3.34
C PHE A 149 -5.48 4.74 -3.76
N ALA A 150 -4.45 4.14 -3.17
CA ALA A 150 -4.08 2.75 -3.46
C ALA A 150 -5.11 1.73 -2.96
N ALA A 151 -5.85 2.02 -1.87
CA ALA A 151 -6.91 1.16 -1.36
C ALA A 151 -8.15 1.15 -2.27
N ASP A 152 -8.44 2.27 -2.93
CA ASP A 152 -9.63 2.43 -3.78
C ASP A 152 -9.36 2.18 -5.28
N LEU A 153 -8.10 2.33 -5.73
CA LEU A 153 -7.71 2.11 -7.13
C LEU A 153 -8.19 0.75 -7.68
N PRO A 154 -8.07 -0.41 -6.99
CA PRO A 154 -8.57 -1.69 -7.50
C PRO A 154 -10.10 -1.81 -7.61
N TYR A 155 -10.87 -0.90 -7.00
CA TYR A 155 -12.33 -0.86 -7.12
C TYR A 155 -12.79 0.03 -8.27
N ASN A 156 -12.02 1.09 -8.53
CA ASN A 156 -12.24 1.99 -9.66
C ASN A 156 -11.75 1.36 -10.96
N GLU A 157 -10.55 0.78 -10.92
CA GLU A 157 -9.78 0.21 -12.01
C GLU A 157 -9.34 -1.21 -11.65
N ALA A 158 -10.29 -2.14 -11.73
CA ALA A 158 -10.13 -3.54 -11.38
C ALA A 158 -9.35 -4.35 -12.43
N SER A 159 -8.29 -3.80 -13.02
CA SER A 159 -7.40 -4.48 -13.97
C SER A 159 -6.14 -5.02 -13.27
N LEU A 160 -5.41 -5.91 -13.94
CA LEU A 160 -4.10 -6.38 -13.49
C LEU A 160 -3.10 -5.21 -13.38
N VAL A 161 -3.23 -4.20 -14.25
CA VAL A 161 -2.41 -2.98 -14.18
C VAL A 161 -2.76 -2.18 -12.94
N GLY A 162 -4.05 -1.89 -12.68
CA GLY A 162 -4.49 -1.17 -11.48
C GLY A 162 -4.07 -1.85 -10.17
N LEU A 163 -4.13 -3.19 -10.12
CA LEU A 163 -3.65 -3.98 -8.98
C LEU A 163 -2.13 -3.90 -8.79
N LYS A 164 -1.35 -3.93 -9.88
CA LYS A 164 0.12 -3.78 -9.82
C LYS A 164 0.54 -2.38 -9.41
N VAL A 165 -0.12 -1.33 -9.93
CA VAL A 165 0.14 0.06 -9.53
C VAL A 165 -0.17 0.27 -8.04
N THR A 166 -1.27 -0.31 -7.55
CA THR A 166 -1.60 -0.34 -6.13
C THR A 166 -0.43 -0.87 -5.27
N GLY A 167 0.16 -2.01 -5.67
CA GLY A 167 1.32 -2.58 -4.99
C GLY A 167 2.59 -1.71 -5.03
N VAL A 168 2.86 -1.06 -6.17
CA VAL A 168 4.00 -0.13 -6.30
C VAL A 168 3.81 1.09 -5.41
N VAL A 169 2.63 1.73 -5.45
CA VAL A 169 2.31 2.90 -4.61
C VAL A 169 2.51 2.56 -3.13
N ARG A 170 1.95 1.43 -2.68
CA ARG A 170 2.04 0.99 -1.28
C ARG A 170 3.47 0.65 -0.86
N SER A 171 4.23 -0.03 -1.73
CA SER A 171 5.62 -0.38 -1.44
C SER A 171 6.48 0.86 -1.22
N LEU A 172 6.38 1.86 -2.10
CA LEU A 172 7.15 3.11 -1.99
C LEU A 172 6.74 3.95 -0.76
N LEU A 173 5.46 3.92 -0.36
CA LEU A 173 5.02 4.53 0.90
C LEU A 173 5.58 3.78 2.12
N ILE A 174 5.60 2.44 2.09
CA ILE A 174 6.17 1.62 3.17
C ILE A 174 7.68 1.84 3.28
N ASP A 175 8.42 1.94 2.17
CA ASP A 175 9.85 2.30 2.16
C ASP A 175 10.10 3.60 2.94
N GLU A 176 9.30 4.63 2.69
CA GLU A 176 9.46 5.93 3.35
C GLU A 176 8.92 5.93 4.79
N LEU A 177 7.87 5.17 5.11
CA LEU A 177 7.43 4.96 6.49
C LEU A 177 8.46 4.19 7.33
N GLU A 178 9.16 3.21 6.77
CA GLU A 178 10.28 2.52 7.43
C GLU A 178 11.46 3.47 7.68
N ARG A 179 11.76 4.36 6.73
CA ARG A 179 12.76 5.42 6.91
C ARG A 179 12.36 6.39 8.03
N LEU A 180 11.10 6.81 8.07
CA LEU A 180 10.56 7.67 9.13
C LEU A 180 10.54 6.98 10.49
N GLU A 181 10.10 5.72 10.59
CA GLU A 181 10.10 4.97 11.86
C GLU A 181 11.52 4.80 12.40
N LYS A 182 12.47 4.43 11.55
CA LYS A 182 13.88 4.27 11.94
C LYS A 182 14.50 5.57 12.47
N THR A 183 14.14 6.72 11.91
CA THR A 183 14.77 8.02 12.23
C THR A 183 13.99 8.87 13.25
N ARG A 184 12.68 8.66 13.37
CA ARG A 184 11.73 9.49 14.12
C ARG A 184 10.69 8.68 14.92
N GLY A 185 10.85 7.36 15.04
CA GLY A 185 9.87 6.46 15.66
C GLY A 185 9.46 6.87 17.09
N ASP A 186 10.38 7.42 17.88
CA ASP A 186 10.06 7.89 19.24
C ASP A 186 9.16 9.15 19.24
N LEU A 187 9.25 10.00 18.21
CA LEU A 187 8.34 11.13 18.02
C LEU A 187 6.99 10.67 17.44
N MET A 188 7.00 9.65 16.58
CA MET A 188 5.77 9.01 16.08
C MET A 188 5.00 8.36 17.23
N ALA A 189 5.68 7.70 18.16
CA ALA A 189 5.09 7.08 19.36
C ALA A 189 4.48 8.09 20.36
N GLN A 190 4.76 9.40 20.24
CA GLN A 190 4.11 10.46 21.01
C GLN A 190 2.78 10.95 20.39
N ASP A 191 2.36 10.37 19.27
CA ASP A 191 1.05 10.59 18.65
C ASP A 191 0.44 9.22 18.32
N GLU A 192 -0.42 8.73 19.23
CA GLU A 192 -1.04 7.40 19.13
C GLU A 192 -1.86 7.21 17.84
N LEU A 193 -2.29 8.31 17.21
CA LEU A 193 -2.99 8.28 15.93
C LEU A 193 -2.14 7.67 14.80
N TRP A 194 -0.80 7.67 14.90
CA TRP A 194 0.05 6.96 13.93
C TRP A 194 -0.21 5.45 13.94
N LEU A 195 -0.25 4.83 15.11
CA LEU A 195 -0.50 3.39 15.23
C LEU A 195 -1.96 3.07 14.87
N THR A 196 -2.91 3.89 15.33
CA THR A 196 -4.33 3.76 14.97
C THR A 196 -4.54 3.81 13.45
N TRP A 197 -3.94 4.79 12.76
CA TRP A 197 -4.00 4.91 11.31
C TRP A 197 -3.33 3.72 10.61
N MET A 198 -2.13 3.31 11.04
CA MET A 198 -1.44 2.16 10.42
C MET A 198 -2.22 0.86 10.58
N LEU A 199 -2.95 0.66 11.67
CA LEU A 199 -3.83 -0.50 11.88
C LEU A 199 -5.04 -0.51 10.92
N GLN A 200 -5.49 0.66 10.44
CA GLN A 200 -6.60 0.79 9.48
C GLN A 200 -6.19 0.49 8.02
N LEU A 201 -4.88 0.46 7.71
CA LEU A 201 -4.39 0.20 6.35
C LEU A 201 -4.81 -1.20 5.87
N ARG A 202 -5.69 -1.23 4.86
CA ARG A 202 -6.29 -2.45 4.30
C ARG A 202 -5.21 -3.36 3.70
N THR A 203 -5.31 -4.65 4.03
CA THR A 203 -4.56 -5.79 3.45
C THR A 203 -5.41 -7.06 3.63
N PRO A 204 -5.30 -8.08 2.76
CA PRO A 204 -4.54 -8.15 1.51
C PRO A 204 -5.18 -7.32 0.38
N TRP A 205 -4.62 -7.38 -0.84
CA TRP A 205 -5.20 -6.71 -2.01
C TRP A 205 -6.46 -7.45 -2.52
N PRO A 206 -7.43 -6.76 -3.16
CA PRO A 206 -8.69 -7.36 -3.64
C PRO A 206 -8.52 -8.07 -5.00
N VAL A 207 -7.73 -9.15 -5.01
CA VAL A 207 -7.36 -9.92 -6.21
C VAL A 207 -8.59 -10.48 -6.94
N ASP A 208 -9.65 -10.83 -6.20
CA ASP A 208 -10.91 -11.34 -6.74
C ASP A 208 -11.55 -10.39 -7.77
N ARG A 209 -11.43 -9.07 -7.57
CA ARG A 209 -11.98 -8.05 -8.47
C ARG A 209 -11.23 -7.98 -9.79
N MET A 210 -9.90 -8.13 -9.74
CA MET A 210 -9.06 -8.24 -10.92
C MET A 210 -9.40 -9.50 -11.72
N VAL A 211 -9.51 -10.64 -11.04
CA VAL A 211 -9.88 -11.93 -11.63
C VAL A 211 -11.25 -11.87 -12.34
N LEU A 212 -12.27 -11.27 -11.70
CA LEU A 212 -13.59 -11.09 -12.33
C LEU A 212 -13.57 -10.19 -13.57
N THR A 213 -12.68 -9.20 -13.62
CA THR A 213 -12.62 -8.19 -14.69
C THR A 213 -11.80 -8.68 -15.87
N GLU A 214 -10.59 -9.19 -15.63
CA GLU A 214 -9.77 -9.82 -16.67
C GLU A 214 -10.45 -11.06 -17.25
N GLY A 215 -11.24 -11.78 -16.44
CA GLY A 215 -11.98 -12.95 -16.90
C GLY A 215 -13.10 -12.63 -17.90
N ARG A 216 -13.55 -11.37 -17.97
CA ARG A 216 -14.48 -10.87 -19.00
C ARG A 216 -13.80 -10.49 -20.31
N ARG A 217 -12.46 -10.32 -20.31
CA ARG A 217 -11.66 -10.01 -21.50
C ARG A 217 -11.25 -11.26 -22.30
N ILE A 218 -11.64 -12.46 -21.85
CA ILE A 218 -11.27 -13.73 -22.50
C ILE A 218 -12.09 -13.93 -23.80
N PRO A 219 -11.46 -14.17 -24.97
CA PRO A 219 -12.15 -14.19 -26.27
C PRO A 219 -13.19 -15.31 -26.47
N HIS A 220 -13.14 -16.36 -25.65
CA HIS A 220 -14.09 -17.46 -25.66
C HIS A 220 -14.67 -17.57 -24.25
N PRO A 221 -16.01 -17.51 -24.09
CA PRO A 221 -16.60 -17.57 -22.76
C PRO A 221 -16.22 -18.89 -22.10
N PRO A 222 -15.59 -18.87 -20.92
CA PRO A 222 -15.29 -20.09 -20.20
C PRO A 222 -16.58 -20.82 -19.81
N PRO A 223 -16.51 -22.10 -19.42
CA PRO A 223 -17.66 -22.82 -18.87
C PRO A 223 -18.44 -21.95 -17.87
N PRO A 224 -19.78 -21.94 -17.90
CA PRO A 224 -20.57 -20.99 -17.13
C PRO A 224 -20.13 -20.85 -15.67
N ASN A 225 -19.96 -19.60 -15.25
CA ASN A 225 -19.58 -19.18 -13.91
C ASN A 225 -18.23 -19.77 -13.43
N LEU A 226 -17.34 -20.24 -14.32
CA LEU A 226 -16.02 -20.77 -13.92
C LEU A 226 -15.12 -19.67 -13.35
N VAL A 227 -15.02 -18.51 -14.03
CA VAL A 227 -14.29 -17.32 -13.54
C VAL A 227 -14.83 -16.84 -12.18
N GLU A 228 -16.15 -16.82 -12.01
CA GLU A 228 -16.78 -16.43 -10.74
C GLU A 228 -16.43 -17.40 -9.61
N ARG A 229 -16.45 -18.71 -9.89
CA ARG A 229 -16.04 -19.73 -8.91
C ARG A 229 -14.55 -19.62 -8.55
N VAL A 230 -13.68 -19.28 -9.50
CA VAL A 230 -12.27 -18.97 -9.24
C VAL A 230 -12.12 -17.71 -8.39
N ALA A 231 -12.85 -16.63 -8.70
CA ALA A 231 -12.83 -15.41 -7.92
C ALA A 231 -13.32 -15.63 -6.48
N ILE A 232 -14.39 -16.42 -6.27
CA ILE A 232 -14.88 -16.80 -4.93
C ILE A 232 -13.84 -17.61 -4.15
N LYS A 233 -13.05 -18.47 -4.81
CA LYS A 233 -11.94 -19.19 -4.16
C LYS A 233 -10.85 -18.22 -3.70
N ILE A 234 -10.46 -17.28 -4.55
CA ILE A 234 -9.45 -16.25 -4.25
C ILE A 234 -9.96 -15.27 -3.18
N GLN A 235 -11.25 -14.91 -3.18
CA GLN A 235 -11.84 -14.07 -2.14
C GLN A 235 -11.78 -14.76 -0.76
N LYS A 236 -11.94 -16.09 -0.70
CA LYS A 236 -11.85 -16.88 0.53
C LYS A 236 -10.41 -17.15 0.97
N ASN A 237 -9.48 -17.26 0.02
CA ASN A 237 -8.05 -17.35 0.27
C ASN A 237 -7.29 -16.50 -0.76
N PRO A 238 -6.99 -15.23 -0.46
CA PRO A 238 -6.31 -14.32 -1.39
C PRO A 238 -4.83 -14.67 -1.62
N TYR A 239 -4.33 -15.69 -0.91
CA TYR A 239 -3.00 -16.26 -1.03
C TYR A 239 -3.04 -17.61 -1.76
N LEU A 240 -3.94 -17.69 -2.75
CA LEU A 240 -4.08 -18.77 -3.71
C LEU A 240 -3.93 -18.19 -5.13
N SER A 241 -3.10 -18.82 -5.96
CA SER A 241 -2.96 -18.46 -7.37
C SER A 241 -4.23 -18.76 -8.17
N VAL A 242 -4.44 -18.14 -9.33
CA VAL A 242 -5.54 -18.47 -10.25
C VAL A 242 -5.44 -19.93 -10.69
N ALA A 243 -4.23 -20.46 -10.91
CA ALA A 243 -4.01 -21.87 -11.20
C ALA A 243 -4.44 -22.77 -10.03
N GLY A 244 -4.01 -22.46 -8.79
CA GLY A 244 -4.40 -23.21 -7.59
C GLY A 244 -5.89 -23.09 -7.26
N ALA A 245 -6.49 -21.93 -7.51
CA ALA A 245 -7.92 -21.69 -7.33
C ALA A 245 -8.75 -22.50 -8.33
N LEU A 246 -8.36 -22.52 -9.61
CA LEU A 246 -9.02 -23.29 -10.65
C LEU A 246 -8.96 -24.80 -10.38
N ALA A 247 -7.80 -25.31 -9.95
CA ALA A 247 -7.64 -26.72 -9.57
C ALA A 247 -8.57 -27.16 -8.42
N GLN A 248 -9.10 -26.21 -7.63
CA GLN A 248 -10.07 -26.47 -6.57
C GLN A 248 -11.54 -26.20 -6.96
N VAL A 249 -11.83 -25.85 -8.23
CA VAL A 249 -13.21 -25.67 -8.71
C VAL A 249 -13.75 -26.98 -9.29
N PRO A 250 -14.84 -27.55 -8.74
CA PRO A 250 -15.44 -28.76 -9.30
C PRO A 250 -15.87 -28.59 -10.76
N GLY A 251 -15.47 -29.55 -11.60
CA GLY A 251 -15.81 -29.59 -13.03
C GLY A 251 -14.91 -28.75 -13.94
N ALA A 252 -13.83 -28.13 -13.42
CA ALA A 252 -12.78 -27.57 -14.27
C ALA A 252 -11.99 -28.68 -14.96
N LYS A 253 -11.72 -28.53 -16.27
CA LYS A 253 -10.98 -29.49 -17.09
C LYS A 253 -9.52 -29.05 -17.31
N PRO A 254 -8.60 -29.98 -17.60
CA PRO A 254 -7.30 -29.64 -18.18
C PRO A 254 -7.50 -28.81 -19.47
N GLY A 255 -6.73 -27.74 -19.65
CA GLY A 255 -6.90 -26.77 -20.74
C GLY A 255 -7.86 -25.61 -20.46
N ASP A 256 -8.77 -25.73 -19.47
CA ASP A 256 -9.63 -24.60 -19.09
C ASP A 256 -8.78 -23.42 -18.61
N LEU A 257 -9.08 -22.23 -19.15
CA LEU A 257 -8.54 -20.96 -18.68
C LEU A 257 -6.99 -20.87 -18.67
N ASP A 258 -6.29 -21.57 -19.57
CA ASP A 258 -4.82 -21.62 -19.60
C ASP A 258 -4.14 -20.24 -19.71
N THR A 259 -4.67 -19.33 -20.51
CA THR A 259 -4.18 -17.94 -20.61
C THR A 259 -4.40 -17.16 -19.31
N PHE A 260 -5.49 -17.46 -18.60
CA PHE A 260 -5.95 -16.77 -17.38
C PHE A 260 -5.19 -17.21 -16.13
N LYS A 261 -4.71 -18.47 -16.06
CA LYS A 261 -3.82 -19.00 -14.99
C LYS A 261 -2.61 -18.09 -14.72
N ASN A 262 -2.17 -17.36 -15.74
CA ASN A 262 -0.98 -16.52 -15.70
C ASN A 262 -1.17 -15.12 -15.09
N LEU A 263 -2.39 -14.72 -14.71
CA LEU A 263 -2.68 -13.38 -14.16
C LEU A 263 -2.27 -13.21 -12.69
N TRP A 264 -2.40 -14.28 -11.89
CA TRP A 264 -2.00 -14.32 -10.49
C TRP A 264 -1.44 -15.73 -10.22
N ARG A 265 -0.13 -15.90 -10.45
CA ARG A 265 0.67 -17.16 -10.48
C ARG A 265 1.24 -17.54 -9.09
N GLU A 266 2.49 -18.02 -9.04
CA GLU A 266 3.38 -18.07 -7.87
C GLU A 266 4.57 -17.01 -7.97
N GLN A 267 4.34 -15.73 -8.39
CA GLN A 267 5.31 -14.60 -8.64
C GLN A 267 5.10 -13.10 -8.06
N ASP A 268 3.92 -12.67 -7.59
CA ASP A 268 3.44 -11.41 -6.90
C ASP A 268 2.78 -11.58 -5.46
N MET A 269 1.94 -12.59 -5.07
CA MET A 269 1.42 -12.89 -3.69
C MET A 269 2.49 -12.85 -2.60
N GLU A 270 3.70 -13.36 -2.81
CA GLU A 270 4.79 -13.28 -1.83
C GLU A 270 5.38 -11.87 -1.82
N GLY A 271 5.21 -11.08 -2.89
CA GLY A 271 5.34 -9.63 -2.86
C GLY A 271 4.25 -8.99 -2.00
N MET A 272 2.97 -9.39 -2.16
CA MET A 272 1.86 -8.96 -1.30
C MET A 272 2.07 -9.39 0.17
N LYS A 273 2.60 -10.59 0.44
CA LYS A 273 2.98 -11.05 1.78
C LYS A 273 4.17 -10.27 2.32
N THR A 274 5.16 -9.97 1.49
CA THR A 274 6.32 -9.16 1.88
C THR A 274 5.84 -7.76 2.27
N GLU A 275 4.94 -7.16 1.50
CA GLU A 275 4.26 -5.91 1.85
C GLU A 275 3.51 -6.03 3.20
N ILE A 276 2.70 -7.08 3.38
CA ILE A 276 1.97 -7.34 4.64
C ILE A 276 2.94 -7.51 5.82
N ASN A 277 4.03 -8.26 5.63
CA ASN A 277 5.04 -8.51 6.64
C ASN A 277 5.74 -7.23 7.06
N ARG A 278 6.17 -6.41 6.09
CA ARG A 278 6.76 -5.09 6.33
C ARG A 278 5.80 -4.18 7.08
N LEU A 279 4.54 -4.14 6.68
CA LEU A 279 3.50 -3.38 7.36
C LEU A 279 3.21 -3.90 8.79
N GLN A 280 3.23 -5.21 9.02
CA GLN A 280 3.11 -5.79 10.37
C GLN A 280 4.34 -5.48 11.24
N LEU A 281 5.55 -5.51 10.67
CA LEU A 281 6.78 -5.13 11.38
C LEU A 281 6.78 -3.64 11.74
N LEU A 282 6.35 -2.75 10.84
CA LEU A 282 6.14 -1.33 11.13
C LEU A 282 5.16 -1.12 12.29
N ARG A 283 3.97 -1.75 12.22
CA ARG A 283 2.96 -1.73 13.29
C ARG A 283 3.54 -2.22 14.61
N LEU A 284 4.31 -3.30 14.60
CA LEU A 284 4.94 -3.88 15.79
C LEU A 284 6.01 -2.95 16.39
N ARG A 285 6.91 -2.37 15.58
CA ARG A 285 7.92 -1.41 16.05
C ARG A 285 7.29 -0.20 16.73
N LEU A 286 6.29 0.41 16.10
CA LEU A 286 5.59 1.56 16.67
C LEU A 286 4.78 1.20 17.91
N ALA A 287 4.19 0.00 17.97
CA ALA A 287 3.56 -0.50 19.18
C ALA A 287 4.58 -0.71 20.31
N CYS A 288 5.80 -1.21 20.02
CA CYS A 288 6.87 -1.33 21.02
C CYS A 288 7.34 0.03 21.54
N ARG A 289 7.54 1.03 20.65
CA ARG A 289 7.90 2.40 21.05
C ARG A 289 6.80 3.09 21.85
N LEU A 290 5.53 2.92 21.46
CA LEU A 290 4.39 3.46 22.22
C LEU A 290 4.23 2.76 23.58
N TYR A 291 4.50 1.46 23.68
CA TYR A 291 4.58 0.75 24.95
C TYR A 291 5.69 1.32 25.83
N GLN A 292 6.90 1.50 25.29
CA GLN A 292 8.02 2.13 25.99
C GLN A 292 7.71 3.55 26.45
N HIS A 293 7.01 4.34 25.62
CA HIS A 293 6.59 5.69 25.98
C HIS A 293 5.57 5.69 27.14
N ARG A 294 4.59 4.78 27.12
CA ARG A 294 3.54 4.66 28.16
C ARG A 294 4.03 4.03 29.46
N GLN A 295 4.89 3.02 29.39
CA GLN A 295 5.31 2.16 30.53
C GLN A 295 6.73 2.43 31.03
N GLY A 296 7.53 3.23 30.31
CA GLY A 296 8.91 3.54 30.66
C GLY A 296 9.92 2.40 30.40
N ALA A 297 9.48 1.24 29.92
CA ALA A 297 10.29 0.05 29.65
C ALA A 297 9.92 -0.58 28.29
N TRP A 298 10.89 -1.20 27.62
CA TRP A 298 10.65 -1.96 26.40
C TRP A 298 9.83 -3.23 26.71
N PRO A 299 8.90 -3.68 25.83
CA PRO A 299 8.18 -4.93 26.03
C PRO A 299 9.14 -6.14 26.10
N THR A 300 8.82 -7.11 26.95
CA THR A 300 9.56 -8.39 27.04
C THR A 300 9.06 -9.42 26.02
N SER A 301 7.81 -9.29 25.57
CA SER A 301 7.19 -10.19 24.61
C SER A 301 6.12 -9.50 23.76
N VAL A 302 5.80 -10.07 22.59
CA VAL A 302 4.69 -9.63 21.74
C VAL A 302 3.35 -9.74 22.48
N GLN A 303 3.22 -10.69 23.40
CA GLN A 303 2.02 -10.90 24.20
C GLN A 303 1.75 -9.74 25.16
N GLU A 304 2.77 -9.01 25.63
CA GLU A 304 2.58 -7.76 26.40
C GLU A 304 1.95 -6.66 25.54
N ILE A 305 2.39 -6.51 24.29
CA ILE A 305 1.85 -5.54 23.33
C ILE A 305 0.37 -5.81 23.02
N VAL A 306 -0.01 -7.09 22.90
CA VAL A 306 -1.42 -7.50 22.73
C VAL A 306 -2.23 -7.27 24.00
N LYS A 307 -1.70 -7.64 25.19
CA LYS A 307 -2.35 -7.37 26.49
C LYS A 307 -2.57 -5.87 26.74
N ALA A 308 -1.63 -5.04 26.31
CA ALA A 308 -1.71 -3.57 26.35
C ALA A 308 -2.67 -2.97 25.30
N LYS A 309 -3.35 -3.80 24.49
CA LYS A 309 -4.27 -3.41 23.41
C LYS A 309 -3.66 -2.50 22.35
N LEU A 310 -2.35 -2.58 22.15
CA LEU A 310 -1.62 -1.82 21.13
C LEU A 310 -1.63 -2.54 19.76
N LEU A 311 -1.75 -3.87 19.78
CA LEU A 311 -2.04 -4.68 18.59
C LEU A 311 -3.26 -5.58 18.87
N PRO A 312 -4.12 -5.85 17.86
CA PRO A 312 -5.29 -6.70 18.03
C PRO A 312 -4.95 -8.19 18.23
N ALA A 313 -3.81 -8.62 17.69
CA ALA A 313 -3.29 -9.98 17.79
C ALA A 313 -1.76 -9.96 17.64
N ALA A 314 -1.11 -11.07 17.98
CA ALA A 314 0.32 -11.23 17.72
C ALA A 314 0.57 -11.37 16.21
N PRO A 315 1.40 -10.53 15.58
CA PRO A 315 1.68 -10.59 14.15
C PRO A 315 2.34 -11.92 13.76
N VAL A 316 2.01 -12.39 12.55
CA VAL A 316 2.49 -13.64 11.96
C VAL A 316 3.22 -13.28 10.68
N ASP A 317 4.40 -13.86 10.48
CA ASP A 317 5.11 -13.82 9.22
C ASP A 317 4.40 -14.70 8.18
N TYR A 318 3.86 -14.10 7.13
CA TYR A 318 3.11 -14.78 6.07
C TYR A 318 4.01 -15.61 5.14
N LEU A 319 5.34 -15.49 5.22
CA LEU A 319 6.28 -16.33 4.49
C LEU A 319 6.54 -17.64 5.23
N THR A 320 6.72 -17.58 6.55
CA THR A 320 7.11 -18.75 7.38
C THR A 320 5.97 -19.36 8.21
N GLY A 321 4.83 -18.68 8.33
CA GLY A 321 3.72 -19.07 9.21
C GLY A 321 4.02 -18.92 10.72
N ARG A 322 5.16 -18.33 11.09
CA ARG A 322 5.60 -18.18 12.48
C ARG A 322 5.18 -16.85 13.07
N LEU A 323 5.04 -16.77 14.40
CA LEU A 323 4.89 -15.49 15.09
C LEU A 323 6.14 -14.63 14.83
N MET A 324 5.94 -13.33 14.57
CA MET A 324 7.05 -12.39 14.47
C MET A 324 7.69 -12.20 15.85
N ALA A 325 9.02 -12.14 15.88
CA ALA A 325 9.76 -11.75 17.09
C ALA A 325 9.58 -10.25 17.37
N LEU A 326 9.86 -9.83 18.61
CA LEU A 326 10.03 -8.41 18.90
C LEU A 326 11.18 -7.84 18.05
N PRO A 327 11.03 -6.61 17.50
CA PRO A 327 12.14 -5.94 16.83
C PRO A 327 13.26 -5.63 17.82
N ALA A 328 14.49 -5.64 17.32
CA ALA A 328 15.67 -5.25 18.09
C ALA A 328 15.55 -3.79 18.57
N ILE A 329 16.20 -3.49 19.70
CA ILE A 329 16.29 -2.12 20.23
C ILE A 329 17.37 -1.37 19.43
N ASP A 330 17.01 -0.91 18.23
CA ASP A 330 17.92 -0.18 17.32
C ASP A 330 18.22 1.26 17.79
N SER A 331 17.72 1.66 18.95
CA SER A 331 18.03 2.92 19.63
C SER A 331 17.95 2.74 21.14
N ALA A 332 19.10 2.83 21.82
CA ALA A 332 19.10 3.02 23.27
C ALA A 332 18.22 4.24 23.62
N PRO A 333 17.42 4.21 24.70
CA PRO A 333 16.65 5.38 25.09
C PRO A 333 17.62 6.56 25.27
N PRO A 334 17.26 7.79 24.86
CA PRO A 334 18.07 8.95 25.19
C PRO A 334 18.23 8.96 26.71
N ALA A 335 19.48 8.98 27.17
CA ALA A 335 19.77 8.95 28.59
C ALA A 335 18.94 10.05 29.27
N LYS A 336 18.16 9.68 30.29
CA LYS A 336 17.49 10.67 31.13
C LYS A 336 18.60 11.51 31.75
N ASN A 337 18.81 12.71 31.25
CA ASN A 337 19.69 13.67 31.91
C ASN A 337 19.12 13.87 33.33
N PRO A 338 19.93 13.67 34.37
CA PRO A 338 19.51 13.86 35.77
C PRO A 338 19.18 15.33 36.07
#